data_AF-A0A4P5VK62-F1
#
_entry.id   AF-A0A4P5VK62-F1
#
_cell.length_a   1.000
_cell.length_b   1.000
_cell.length_c   1.000
_cell.angle_alpha   90.00
_cell.angle_beta   90.00
_cell.angle_gamma   90.00
#
_symmetry.space_group_name_H-M   'P 1'
#
loop_
_entity.id
_entity.type
_entity.pdbx_description
1 polymer ?
#
loop_
_entity_poly.entity_id
_entity_poly.type
_entity_poly.pdbx_seq_one_letter_code
_entity_poly.pdbx_strand_id
1 'polypeptide(L)'
;MGQRALRFATLDTVIALALAFLVNASILVLAAGSFYGLHGAPVTDLSEAHRLLSPLLGTTAAGLLFGIALLAAGQSSTLTATLAGQIVMEGFLEIRLPQWKRRLLTRSLALVPAMLTVLLLA
;
A
#
# COMPACT_ATOMS: atom_id res chain seq x y z
N MET A 1 -28.36 -16.26 -13.92
CA MET A 1 -27.08 -15.56 -14.18
C MET A 1 -26.45 -14.97 -12.91
N GLY A 2 -27.23 -14.37 -11.99
CA GLY A 2 -26.69 -13.75 -10.76
C GLY A 2 -25.86 -14.67 -9.84
N GLN A 3 -26.28 -15.91 -9.59
CA GLN A 3 -25.53 -16.82 -8.69
C GLN A 3 -24.15 -17.22 -9.23
N ARG A 4 -23.99 -17.37 -10.56
CA ARG A 4 -22.69 -17.65 -11.18
C ARG A 4 -21.77 -16.44 -11.11
N ALA A 5 -22.29 -15.24 -11.37
CA ALA A 5 -21.54 -13.99 -11.24
C ALA A 5 -21.08 -13.76 -9.80
N LEU A 6 -21.94 -14.01 -8.81
CA LEU A 6 -21.59 -13.89 -7.39
C LEU A 6 -20.46 -14.87 -7.02
N ARG A 7 -20.58 -16.14 -7.44
CA ARG A 7 -19.54 -17.15 -7.20
C ARG A 7 -18.19 -16.77 -7.81
N PHE A 8 -18.18 -16.24 -9.04
CA PHE A 8 -16.95 -15.77 -9.67
C PHE A 8 -16.35 -14.55 -8.95
N ALA A 9 -17.18 -13.57 -8.57
CA ALA A 9 -16.72 -12.40 -7.82
C ALA A 9 -16.17 -12.77 -6.44
N THR A 10 -16.81 -13.70 -5.73
CA THR A 10 -16.31 -14.23 -4.46
C THR A 10 -15.00 -14.98 -4.66
N LEU A 11 -14.89 -15.83 -5.68
CA LEU A 11 -13.65 -16.57 -5.96
C LEU A 11 -12.49 -15.62 -6.28
N ASP A 12 -12.73 -14.60 -7.11
CA ASP A 12 -11.73 -13.58 -7.45
C ASP A 12 -11.24 -12.84 -6.20
N THR A 13 -12.18 -12.39 -5.35
CA THR A 13 -11.86 -11.71 -4.09
C THR A 13 -11.08 -12.62 -3.13
N VAL A 14 -11.48 -13.89 -2.99
CA VAL A 14 -10.81 -14.86 -2.12
C VAL A 14 -9.38 -15.12 -2.60
N ILE A 15 -9.17 -15.27 -3.91
CA ILE A 15 -7.83 -15.46 -4.48
C ILE A 15 -6.97 -14.21 -4.24
N ALA A 16 -7.51 -13.02 -4.50
CA ALA A 16 -6.80 -11.76 -4.27
C ALA A 16 -6.40 -11.57 -2.80
N LEU A 17 -7.32 -11.83 -1.87
CA LEU A 17 -7.05 -11.75 -0.43
C LEU A 17 -6.07 -12.83 0.05
N ALA A 18 -6.13 -14.04 -0.50
CA ALA A 18 -5.18 -15.10 -0.19
C ALA A 18 -3.76 -14.75 -0.64
N LEU A 19 -3.60 -14.15 -1.83
CA LEU A 19 -2.32 -13.63 -2.30
C LEU A 19 -1.82 -12.49 -1.41
N ALA A 20 -2.68 -11.54 -1.04
CA ALA A 20 -2.32 -10.46 -0.11
C ALA A 20 -1.88 -11.02 1.25
N PHE A 21 -2.55 -12.05 1.76
CA PHE A 21 -2.16 -12.75 2.98
C PHE A 21 -0.77 -13.38 2.86
N LEU A 22 -0.47 -14.07 1.75
CA LEU A 22 0.84 -14.67 1.52
C LEU A 22 1.96 -13.62 1.48
N VAL A 23 1.70 -12.46 0.85
CA VAL A 23 2.67 -11.35 0.82
C VAL A 23 2.91 -10.81 2.24
N ASN A 24 1.86 -10.55 3.01
CA ASN A 24 1.98 -10.08 4.40
C ASN A 24 2.72 -11.10 5.29
N ALA A 25 2.44 -12.39 5.13
CA ALA A 25 3.14 -13.46 5.83
C ALA A 25 4.63 -13.51 5.43
N SER A 26 4.95 -13.32 4.14
CA SER A 26 6.33 -13.30 3.65
C SER A 26 7.12 -12.13 4.25
N ILE A 27 6.51 -10.93 4.33
CA ILE A 27 7.12 -9.77 4.99
C ILE A 27 7.39 -10.06 6.47
N LEU A 28 6.44 -10.68 7.18
CA LEU A 28 6.59 -11.01 8.59
C LEU A 28 7.72 -12.03 8.83
N VAL A 29 7.80 -13.09 8.01
CA VAL A 29 8.87 -14.09 8.10
C VAL A 29 10.23 -13.46 7.78
N LEU A 30 10.30 -12.56 6.79
CA LEU A 30 11.53 -11.85 6.45
C LEU A 30 11.99 -10.92 7.59
N ALA A 31 11.06 -10.19 8.20
CA ALA A 31 11.33 -9.36 9.37
C ALA A 31 11.78 -10.18 10.57
N ALA A 32 11.16 -11.35 10.80
CA ALA A 32 11.61 -12.27 11.83
C ALA A 32 13.01 -12.81 11.54
N GLY A 33 13.30 -13.32 10.33
CA GLY A 33 14.60 -13.89 10.00
C GLY A 33 15.78 -12.90 10.08
N SER A 34 15.52 -11.61 9.96
CA SER A 34 16.52 -10.54 9.98
C SER A 34 16.68 -9.84 11.34
N PHE A 35 15.60 -9.73 12.12
CA PHE A 35 15.60 -8.96 13.37
C PHE A 35 15.29 -9.79 14.62
N TYR A 36 14.83 -11.04 14.50
CA TYR A 36 14.49 -11.87 15.66
C TYR A 36 15.75 -12.20 16.49
N GLY A 37 15.76 -11.77 17.76
CA GLY A 37 16.87 -12.01 18.70
C GLY A 37 17.94 -10.91 18.74
N LEU A 38 17.93 -9.95 17.81
CA LEU A 38 18.66 -8.70 18.02
C LEU A 38 17.83 -7.84 19.00
N HIS A 39 18.43 -7.41 20.11
CA HIS A 39 17.90 -6.31 20.94
C HIS A 39 18.01 -4.95 20.19
N GLY A 40 17.81 -4.98 18.88
CA GLY A 40 17.96 -3.86 17.96
C GLY A 40 16.65 -3.10 17.83
N ALA A 41 16.77 -1.80 17.56
CA ALA A 41 15.67 -0.86 17.46
C ALA A 41 14.54 -1.38 16.54
N PRO A 42 13.27 -1.07 16.84
CA PRO A 42 12.15 -1.43 15.98
C PRO A 42 12.39 -0.93 14.54
N VAL A 43 11.90 -1.68 13.55
CA VAL A 43 11.87 -1.23 12.15
C VAL A 43 10.93 -0.02 12.08
N THR A 44 11.48 1.18 12.21
CA THR A 44 10.72 2.44 12.18
C THR A 44 10.57 3.00 10.78
N ASP A 45 11.48 2.62 9.86
CA ASP A 45 11.66 3.33 8.60
C ASP A 45 11.70 2.42 7.36
N LEU A 46 11.24 3.00 6.25
CA LEU A 46 11.20 2.36 4.94
C LEU A 46 12.59 1.91 4.46
N SER A 47 13.65 2.60 4.85
CA SER A 47 15.04 2.24 4.51
C SER A 47 15.45 0.90 5.14
N GLU A 48 14.96 0.60 6.34
CA GLU A 48 15.27 -0.66 7.01
C GLU A 48 14.46 -1.81 6.38
N ALA A 49 13.24 -1.53 5.90
CA ALA A 49 12.47 -2.48 5.08
C ALA A 49 13.15 -2.81 3.74
N HIS A 50 13.90 -1.88 3.14
CA HIS A 50 14.71 -2.17 1.94
C HIS A 50 15.92 -3.06 2.28
N ARG A 51 16.57 -2.86 3.43
CA ARG A 51 17.71 -3.69 3.88
C ARG A 51 17.33 -5.15 4.07
N LEU A 52 16.08 -5.42 4.45
CA LEU A 52 15.52 -6.78 4.51
C LEU A 52 15.66 -7.57 3.21
N LEU A 53 15.60 -6.89 2.06
CA LEU A 53 15.64 -7.53 0.74
C LEU A 53 17.07 -7.73 0.21
N SER A 54 18.04 -6.98 0.74
CA SER A 54 19.45 -7.06 0.32
C SER A 54 20.06 -8.47 0.40
N PRO A 55 19.86 -9.28 1.47
CA PRO A 55 20.43 -10.63 1.54
C PRO A 55 19.79 -11.63 0.57
N LEU A 56 18.57 -11.37 0.08
CA LEU A 56 17.85 -12.28 -0.84
C LEU A 56 18.11 -11.96 -2.32
N LEU A 57 18.28 -10.69 -2.66
CA LEU A 57 18.31 -10.22 -4.05
C LEU A 57 19.67 -9.60 -4.44
N GLY A 58 20.58 -9.39 -3.48
CA GLY A 58 21.77 -8.56 -3.67
C GLY A 58 21.44 -7.06 -3.62
N THR A 59 22.41 -6.24 -3.24
CA THR A 59 22.21 -4.82 -2.91
C THR A 59 21.63 -4.00 -4.08
N THR A 60 22.11 -4.20 -5.30
CA THR A 60 21.67 -3.42 -6.48
C THR A 60 20.26 -3.79 -6.95
N ALA A 61 19.95 -5.09 -7.04
CA ALA A 61 18.65 -5.54 -7.53
C ALA A 61 17.54 -5.33 -6.47
N ALA A 62 17.86 -5.47 -5.18
CA ALA A 62 16.93 -5.19 -4.09
C ALA A 62 16.40 -3.75 -4.16
N GLY A 63 17.25 -2.75 -4.45
CA GLY A 63 16.86 -1.34 -4.46
C GLY A 63 15.93 -1.01 -5.62
N LEU A 64 16.28 -1.49 -6.82
CA LEU A 64 15.47 -1.29 -8.02
C LEU A 64 14.11 -1.98 -7.91
N LEU A 65 14.08 -3.25 -7.51
CA LEU A 65 12.83 -4.02 -7.40
C LEU A 65 11.94 -3.46 -6.30
N PHE A 66 12.50 -3.08 -5.16
CA PHE A 66 11.73 -2.46 -4.08
C PHE A 66 11.16 -1.11 -4.50
N GLY A 67 11.96 -0.27 -5.16
CA GLY A 67 11.50 1.03 -5.69
C GLY A 67 10.37 0.89 -6.71
N ILE A 68 10.52 -0.03 -7.67
CA ILE A 68 9.47 -0.30 -8.68
C ILE A 68 8.21 -0.84 -7.99
N ALA A 69 8.34 -1.78 -7.06
CA ALA A 69 7.21 -2.33 -6.31
C ALA A 69 6.48 -1.26 -5.52
N LEU A 70 7.21 -0.37 -4.82
CA LEU A 70 6.64 0.72 -4.03
C LEU A 70 5.91 1.75 -4.91
N LEU A 71 6.49 2.10 -6.06
CA LEU A 71 5.84 2.98 -7.04
C LEU A 71 4.57 2.35 -7.60
N ALA A 72 4.63 1.08 -8.01
CA ALA A 72 3.48 0.35 -8.52
C ALA A 72 2.34 0.23 -7.48
N ALA A 73 2.68 -0.09 -6.23
CA ALA A 73 1.74 -0.14 -5.12
C ALA A 73 1.06 1.22 -4.88
N GLY A 74 1.83 2.31 -4.93
CA GLY A 74 1.31 3.67 -4.78
C GLY A 74 0.33 4.07 -5.89
N GLN A 75 0.61 3.69 -7.15
CA GLN A 75 -0.32 3.95 -8.26
C GLN A 75 -1.61 3.13 -8.13
N SER A 76 -1.49 1.83 -7.83
CA SER A 76 -2.64 0.94 -7.66
C SER A 76 -3.58 1.42 -6.54
N SER A 77 -3.01 1.77 -5.38
CA SER A 77 -3.77 2.30 -4.24
C SER A 77 -4.51 3.60 -4.59
N THR A 78 -3.85 4.52 -5.30
CA THR A 78 -4.46 5.80 -5.68
C THR A 78 -5.68 5.59 -6.58
N LEU A 79 -5.60 4.69 -7.56
CA LEU A 79 -6.72 4.41 -8.47
C LEU A 79 -7.93 3.85 -7.71
N THR A 80 -7.72 2.78 -6.93
CA THR A 80 -8.78 2.14 -6.15
C THR A 80 -9.39 3.10 -5.14
N ALA A 81 -8.57 3.90 -4.44
CA ALA A 81 -9.04 4.92 -3.49
C ALA A 81 -9.89 5.99 -4.18
N THR A 82 -9.52 6.44 -5.39
CA THR A 82 -10.33 7.43 -6.11
C THR A 82 -11.67 6.88 -6.56
N LEU A 83 -11.74 5.62 -7.00
CA LEU A 83 -12.99 4.95 -7.40
C LEU A 83 -13.91 4.73 -6.19
N ALA A 84 -13.37 4.15 -5.11
CA ALA A 84 -14.12 3.98 -3.86
C ALA A 84 -14.60 5.32 -3.30
N GLY A 85 -13.76 6.35 -3.35
CA GLY A 85 -14.10 7.71 -2.94
C GLY A 85 -15.26 8.30 -3.75
N GLN A 86 -15.39 8.00 -5.04
CA GLN A 86 -16.57 8.45 -5.80
C GLN A 86 -17.82 7.75 -5.35
N ILE A 87 -17.76 6.43 -5.20
CA ILE A 87 -18.91 5.62 -4.82
C ILE A 87 -19.44 6.11 -3.48
N VAL A 88 -18.55 6.40 -2.53
CA VAL A 88 -18.94 6.96 -1.23
C VAL A 88 -19.46 8.39 -1.35
N MET A 89 -18.77 9.27 -2.08
CA MET A 89 -19.19 10.67 -2.22
C MET A 89 -20.51 10.86 -2.95
N GLU A 90 -20.70 10.18 -4.08
CA GLU A 90 -21.90 10.32 -4.90
C GLU A 90 -23.06 9.49 -4.33
N GLY A 91 -22.77 8.36 -3.68
CA GLY A 91 -23.77 7.48 -3.09
C GLY A 91 -24.25 7.92 -1.72
N PHE A 92 -23.35 8.20 -0.77
CA PHE A 92 -23.71 8.51 0.62
C PHE A 92 -23.78 10.01 0.92
N LEU A 93 -22.91 10.81 0.31
CA LEU A 93 -22.82 12.25 0.58
C LEU A 93 -23.56 13.10 -0.48
N GLU A 94 -23.95 12.50 -1.61
CA GLU A 94 -24.54 13.16 -2.79
C GLU A 94 -23.70 14.34 -3.34
N ILE A 95 -22.40 14.39 -3.04
CA ILE A 95 -21.49 15.45 -3.48
C ILE A 95 -20.86 15.08 -4.81
N ARG A 96 -21.11 15.89 -5.86
CA ARG A 96 -20.48 15.73 -7.18
C ARG A 96 -19.36 16.73 -7.38
N LEU A 97 -18.12 16.29 -7.16
CA LEU A 97 -16.92 17.07 -7.48
C LEU A 97 -16.26 16.56 -8.77
N PRO A 98 -15.70 17.45 -9.60
CA PRO A 98 -14.89 17.04 -10.75
C PRO A 98 -13.62 16.29 -10.28
N GLN A 99 -13.17 15.33 -11.09
CA GLN A 99 -12.08 14.38 -10.79
C GLN A 99 -10.81 15.05 -10.27
N TRP A 100 -10.40 16.16 -10.90
CA TRP A 100 -9.18 16.88 -10.55
C TRP A 100 -9.27 17.54 -9.18
N LYS A 101 -10.40 18.17 -8.83
CA LYS A 101 -10.61 18.79 -7.51
C LYS A 101 -10.59 17.73 -6.42
N ARG A 102 -11.27 16.60 -6.64
CA ARG A 102 -11.26 15.48 -5.69
C ARG A 102 -9.85 14.95 -5.46
N ARG A 103 -9.09 14.73 -6.54
CA ARG A 103 -7.70 14.24 -6.46
C ARG A 103 -6.76 15.23 -5.77
N LEU A 104 -6.91 16.53 -6.02
CA LEU A 104 -6.12 17.56 -5.34
C LEU A 104 -6.48 17.64 -3.86
N LEU A 105 -7.77 17.60 -3.52
CA LEU A 105 -8.24 17.68 -2.13
C LEU A 105 -7.72 16.50 -1.31
N THR A 106 -7.93 15.27 -1.78
CA THR A 106 -7.48 14.06 -1.06
C THR A 106 -5.97 13.98 -0.97
N ARG A 107 -5.24 14.37 -2.03
CA ARG A 107 -3.77 14.46 -1.97
C ARG A 107 -3.28 15.54 -1.02
N SER A 108 -3.92 16.71 -1.00
CA SER A 108 -3.51 17.80 -0.10
C SER A 108 -3.75 17.41 1.35
N LEU A 109 -4.90 16.80 1.66
CA LEU A 109 -5.21 16.28 2.99
C LEU A 109 -4.22 15.20 3.45
N ALA A 110 -3.67 14.40 2.54
CA ALA A 110 -2.64 13.41 2.86
C ALA A 110 -1.23 14.02 2.95
N LEU A 111 -0.87 14.93 2.03
CA LEU A 111 0.48 15.50 1.92
C LEU A 111 0.75 16.59 2.95
N VAL A 112 -0.22 17.42 3.31
CA VAL A 112 -0.03 18.50 4.28
C VAL A 112 0.42 17.97 5.65
N PRO A 113 -0.25 16.99 6.29
CA PRO A 113 0.21 16.45 7.57
C PRO A 113 1.55 15.73 7.43
N ALA A 114 1.78 14.99 6.34
CA ALA A 114 3.05 14.31 6.10
C ALA A 114 4.22 15.30 5.94
N MET A 115 4.03 16.37 5.17
CA MET A 115 5.01 17.45 5.01
C MET A 115 5.27 18.16 6.35
N LEU A 116 4.22 18.41 7.13
CA LEU A 116 4.34 19.07 8.42
C LEU A 116 5.09 18.21 9.42
N THR A 117 4.86 16.89 9.43
CA THR A 117 5.67 15.97 10.25
C THR A 117 7.13 15.95 9.81
N VAL A 118 7.41 15.95 8.51
CA VAL A 118 8.80 16.00 8.03
C VAL A 118 9.46 17.31 8.42
N LEU A 119 8.79 18.46 8.27
CA LEU A 119 9.38 19.76 8.58
C LEU A 119 9.60 20.00 10.08
N LEU A 120 8.76 19.43 10.95
CA LEU A 120 8.86 19.61 12.40
C LEU A 120 9.78 18.59 13.09
N LEU A 121 9.92 17.37 12.52
CA LEU A 121 10.68 16.27 13.13
C LEU A 121 12.02 15.97 12.43
N ALA A 122 12.25 16.45 11.21
CA ALA A 122 13.55 16.36 10.53
C ALA A 122 14.49 17.50 10.95
#